data_AF-A0ABD3QHF7-F1
#
_entry.id   AF-A0ABD3QHF7-F1
#
_cell.length_a   1.000
_cell.length_b   1.000
_cell.length_c   1.000
_cell.angle_alpha   90.00
_cell.angle_beta   90.00
_cell.angle_gamma   90.00
#
_symmetry.space_group_name_H-M   'P 1'
#
loop_
_entity.id
_entity.type
_entity.pdbx_description
1 polymer ?
#
loop_
_entity_poly.entity_id
_entity_poly.type
_entity_poly.pdbx_seq_one_letter_code
_entity_poly.pdbx_strand_id
1 'polypeptide(L)'
;MHAVARRMTLARVAATTRRASRPPSAAASTSPGLPDSITRVGGPSAFPNEYPGQNYAFNWALNADGVTPLKKSAFRITKPLDLKVAGLPLPKTSPLRVDAGPAERDMMPEAGSDILDFDAFDLALQSTKDALSLSDSLYCPEGYAPGTRTGVRVISNVGAGLAPDLVAYLDRAPRKDPRGVPVTCYVLRQQRTSSSSSSGGGEEGAGEFSGYAIEEVEERMDDGSRVAVSVATVVVVGEEPSLRRVVAGIELSVEGLEADARERAEKKAAEAEEKTA
;
A
#
# COMPACT_ATOMS: atom_id res chain seq x y z
N MET A 1 -8.07 12.92 -28.78
CA MET A 1 -8.91 12.91 -27.57
C MET A 1 -9.17 11.45 -27.23
N HIS A 2 -8.30 10.82 -26.44
CA HIS A 2 -8.53 9.46 -25.97
C HIS A 2 -9.48 9.54 -24.77
N ALA A 3 -10.60 8.83 -24.83
CA ALA A 3 -11.52 8.71 -23.71
C ALA A 3 -10.86 7.81 -22.66
N VAL A 4 -10.52 8.37 -21.50
CA VAL A 4 -10.07 7.60 -20.34
C VAL A 4 -11.30 6.89 -19.77
N ALA A 5 -11.39 5.57 -19.98
CA ALA A 5 -12.43 4.75 -19.37
C ALA A 5 -12.16 4.69 -17.86
N ARG A 6 -13.09 5.23 -17.05
CA ARG A 6 -12.96 5.28 -15.59
C ARG A 6 -13.91 4.27 -14.95
N ARG A 7 -13.41 3.53 -13.96
CA ARG A 7 -14.23 2.60 -13.17
C ARG A 7 -14.57 3.22 -11.82
N MET A 8 -15.86 3.19 -11.47
CA MET A 8 -16.34 3.50 -10.13
C MET A 8 -16.53 2.20 -9.36
N THR A 9 -15.76 2.01 -8.27
CA THR A 9 -15.88 0.84 -7.41
C THR A 9 -16.47 1.26 -6.06
N LEU A 10 -17.67 0.75 -5.75
CA LEU A 10 -18.36 1.01 -4.48
C LEU A 10 -17.65 0.27 -3.33
N ALA A 11 -16.74 0.94 -2.62
CA ALA A 11 -16.12 0.38 -1.42
C ALA A 11 -17.13 0.27 -0.25
N ARG A 12 -17.23 -0.92 0.35
CA ARG A 12 -18.03 -1.19 1.56
C ARG A 12 -17.23 -0.92 2.83
N VAL A 13 -17.75 0.00 3.64
CA VAL A 13 -17.74 0.09 5.12
C VAL A 13 -16.38 0.02 5.84
N ALA A 14 -15.85 1.19 6.18
CA ALA A 14 -14.95 1.35 7.33
C ALA A 14 -15.75 1.41 8.64
N ALA A 15 -15.36 0.59 9.61
CA ALA A 15 -16.01 0.46 10.91
C ALA A 15 -15.84 1.73 11.77
N THR A 16 -16.97 2.22 12.26
CA THR A 16 -17.13 3.33 13.20
C THR A 16 -16.31 3.15 14.47
N THR A 17 -15.28 3.98 14.68
CA THR A 17 -14.69 4.18 16.01
C THR A 17 -15.53 5.21 16.77
N ARG A 18 -16.40 4.75 17.69
CA ARG A 18 -17.12 5.67 18.60
C ARG A 18 -16.14 6.29 19.59
N ARG A 19 -16.14 7.62 19.62
CA ARG A 19 -15.45 8.46 20.60
C ARG A 19 -16.02 8.22 21.99
N ALA A 20 -15.32 7.45 22.82
CA ALA A 20 -15.64 7.31 24.23
C ALA A 20 -15.09 8.51 25.01
N SER A 21 -15.97 9.18 25.75
CA SER A 21 -15.68 10.25 26.68
C SER A 21 -14.77 9.77 27.83
N ARG A 22 -13.76 10.60 28.13
CA ARG A 22 -12.79 10.48 29.23
C ARG A 22 -13.49 10.41 30.60
N PRO A 23 -13.22 9.40 31.45
CA PRO A 23 -13.46 9.48 32.89
C PRO A 23 -12.18 9.88 33.66
N PRO A 24 -12.31 10.39 34.90
CA PRO A 24 -11.19 10.92 35.67
C PRO A 24 -10.36 9.83 36.38
N SER A 25 -9.21 10.29 36.87
CA SER A 25 -8.11 9.55 37.51
C SER A 25 -8.45 8.89 38.86
N ALA A 26 -7.66 7.85 39.16
CA ALA A 26 -7.32 7.23 40.46
C ALA A 26 -8.22 6.12 41.03
N ALA A 27 -7.71 4.87 41.00
CA ALA A 27 -7.55 3.98 42.17
C ALA A 27 -6.89 2.65 41.74
N ALA A 28 -5.92 2.19 42.52
CA ALA A 28 -5.36 0.85 42.40
C ALA A 28 -6.38 -0.21 42.87
N SER A 29 -6.57 -1.28 42.11
CA SER A 29 -7.32 -2.46 42.55
C SER A 29 -6.58 -3.74 42.16
N THR A 30 -6.15 -4.46 43.18
CA THR A 30 -5.72 -5.86 43.16
C THR A 30 -6.89 -6.75 42.74
N SER A 31 -6.68 -7.67 41.80
CA SER A 31 -7.70 -8.65 41.39
C SER A 31 -7.70 -9.86 42.34
N PRO A 32 -8.79 -10.17 43.06
CA PRO A 32 -8.93 -11.42 43.79
C PRO A 32 -9.68 -12.45 42.93
N GLY A 33 -9.21 -13.71 42.92
CA GLY A 33 -10.08 -14.84 42.56
C GLY A 33 -9.64 -15.75 41.40
N LEU A 34 -8.37 -16.15 41.31
CA LEU A 34 -7.97 -17.32 40.52
C LEU A 34 -7.26 -18.34 41.44
N PRO A 35 -7.65 -19.63 41.42
CA PRO A 35 -6.96 -20.67 42.20
C PRO A 35 -5.54 -20.89 41.67
N ASP A 36 -4.58 -21.13 42.57
CA ASP A 36 -3.15 -21.26 42.30
C ASP A 36 -2.76 -22.42 41.34
N SER A 37 -3.72 -23.28 40.97
CA SER A 37 -3.52 -24.41 40.06
C SER A 37 -3.62 -24.06 38.57
N ILE A 38 -4.03 -22.83 38.22
CA ILE A 38 -4.02 -22.34 36.83
C ILE A 38 -2.77 -21.48 36.62
N THR A 39 -1.69 -22.09 36.17
CA THR A 39 -0.54 -21.37 35.62
C THR A 39 -0.91 -20.80 34.25
N ARG A 40 -1.40 -19.56 34.23
CA ARG A 40 -1.40 -18.76 32.99
C ARG A 40 0.05 -18.54 32.57
N VAL A 41 0.47 -19.19 31.48
CA VAL A 41 1.70 -18.83 30.77
C VAL A 41 1.44 -17.50 30.07
N GLY A 42 1.76 -16.40 30.75
CA GLY A 42 1.54 -15.03 30.28
C GLY A 42 0.67 -14.22 31.24
N GLY A 43 1.25 -13.18 31.83
CA GLY A 43 0.52 -12.25 32.70
C GLY A 43 -0.61 -11.52 31.97
N PRO A 44 -1.70 -11.13 32.65
CA PRO A 44 -2.85 -10.42 32.08
C PRO A 44 -2.54 -8.98 31.59
N SER A 45 -1.28 -8.54 31.68
CA SER A 45 -0.80 -7.28 31.10
C SER A 45 -0.35 -7.41 29.63
N ALA A 46 -0.39 -8.61 29.04
CA ALA A 46 -0.12 -8.81 27.62
C ALA A 46 -1.36 -8.42 26.79
N PHE A 47 -1.60 -7.11 26.68
CA PHE A 47 -2.03 -6.50 25.42
C PHE A 47 -1.23 -7.18 24.30
N PRO A 48 -1.84 -7.59 23.17
CA PRO A 48 -1.27 -8.58 22.26
C PRO A 48 0.20 -8.26 22.02
N ASN A 49 1.09 -9.16 22.45
CA ASN A 49 2.54 -8.95 22.41
C ASN A 49 2.93 -8.59 20.98
N GLU A 50 3.06 -7.29 20.70
CA GLU A 50 3.53 -6.77 19.43
C GLU A 50 5.01 -7.14 19.34
N TYR A 51 5.31 -8.29 18.74
CA TYR A 51 6.68 -8.59 18.33
C TYR A 51 7.16 -7.50 17.37
N PRO A 52 8.47 -7.26 17.23
CA PRO A 52 8.99 -6.38 16.18
C PRO A 52 8.38 -6.77 14.81
N GLY A 53 7.64 -5.85 14.18
CA GLY A 53 6.88 -6.14 12.94
C GLY A 53 5.45 -6.67 13.14
N GLN A 54 4.87 -6.58 14.33
CA GLN A 54 3.45 -6.88 14.60
C GLN A 54 2.75 -5.66 15.19
N ASN A 55 2.65 -4.59 14.41
CA ASN A 55 1.86 -3.42 14.78
C ASN A 55 0.39 -3.68 14.42
N TYR A 56 -0.49 -3.76 15.42
CA TYR A 56 -1.88 -4.14 15.21
C TYR A 56 -2.61 -3.16 14.26
N ALA A 57 -2.39 -1.86 14.44
CA ALA A 57 -2.99 -0.83 13.59
C ALA A 57 -2.49 -0.95 12.14
N PHE A 58 -1.22 -1.29 11.96
CA PHE A 58 -0.64 -1.49 10.64
C PHE A 58 -1.18 -2.75 9.95
N ASN A 59 -1.34 -3.85 10.68
CA ASN A 59 -1.96 -5.07 10.13
C ASN A 59 -3.41 -4.83 9.69
N TRP A 60 -4.16 -4.00 10.42
CA TRP A 60 -5.48 -3.57 9.99
C TRP A 60 -5.45 -2.73 8.71
N ALA A 61 -4.47 -1.84 8.57
CA ALA A 61 -4.29 -1.07 7.35
C ALA A 61 -3.98 -1.98 6.16
N LEU A 62 -3.12 -2.98 6.33
CA LEU A 62 -2.82 -3.97 5.28
C LEU A 62 -4.05 -4.80 4.89
N ASN A 63 -4.88 -5.19 5.86
CA ASN A 63 -6.14 -5.89 5.57
C ASN A 63 -7.09 -5.00 4.74
N ALA A 64 -7.12 -3.69 5.00
CA ALA A 64 -7.89 -2.74 4.17
C ALA A 64 -7.32 -2.63 2.75
N ASP A 65 -6.00 -2.76 2.60
CA ASP A 65 -5.31 -2.87 1.31
C ASP A 65 -5.46 -4.26 0.65
N GLY A 66 -6.20 -5.19 1.28
CA GLY A 66 -6.45 -6.54 0.77
C GLY A 66 -5.28 -7.52 0.95
N VAL A 67 -4.29 -7.20 1.79
CA VAL A 67 -3.17 -8.09 2.11
C VAL A 67 -3.26 -8.49 3.57
N THR A 68 -3.43 -9.79 3.84
CA THR A 68 -3.49 -10.33 5.20
C THR A 68 -2.18 -11.00 5.57
N PRO A 69 -1.37 -10.46 6.49
CA PRO A 69 -0.11 -11.09 6.87
C PRO A 69 -0.34 -12.39 7.67
N LEU A 70 -0.32 -13.55 7.02
CA LEU A 70 -0.64 -14.83 7.67
C LEU A 70 0.57 -15.47 8.39
N LYS A 71 1.79 -15.22 7.92
CA LYS A 71 2.97 -16.06 8.24
C LYS A 71 4.06 -15.48 9.14
N LYS A 72 3.93 -14.24 9.66
CA LYS A 72 4.40 -13.78 11.01
C LYS A 72 4.79 -12.30 11.12
N SER A 73 5.27 -11.63 10.07
CA SER A 73 5.84 -10.27 10.25
C SER A 73 5.57 -9.31 9.08
N ALA A 74 5.01 -8.15 9.42
CA ALA A 74 4.83 -7.03 8.51
C ALA A 74 5.51 -5.78 9.09
N PHE A 75 6.56 -5.31 8.43
CA PHE A 75 7.35 -4.17 8.89
C PHE A 75 6.87 -2.90 8.20
N ARG A 76 6.28 -1.96 8.95
CA ARG A 76 6.08 -0.58 8.50
C ARG A 76 7.41 0.16 8.58
N ILE A 77 7.92 0.65 7.45
CA ILE A 77 9.26 1.24 7.35
C ILE A 77 9.14 2.70 6.90
N THR A 78 9.25 3.63 7.84
CA THR A 78 9.06 5.07 7.59
C THR A 78 10.36 5.88 7.71
N LYS A 79 11.40 5.26 8.26
CA LYS A 79 12.71 5.87 8.50
C LYS A 79 13.80 4.81 8.41
N PRO A 80 15.05 5.19 8.12
CA PRO A 80 16.16 4.24 8.03
C PRO A 80 16.36 3.37 9.29
N LEU A 81 16.02 3.87 10.48
CA LEU A 81 16.14 3.07 11.71
C LEU A 81 15.19 1.86 11.74
N ASP A 82 14.04 1.95 11.06
CA ASP A 82 13.06 0.86 10.99
C ASP A 82 13.62 -0.32 10.16
N LEU A 83 14.53 -0.05 9.21
CA LEU A 83 15.25 -1.10 8.48
C LEU A 83 16.06 -1.99 9.43
N LYS A 84 16.70 -1.40 10.45
CA LYS A 84 17.44 -2.20 11.45
C LYS A 84 16.51 -3.09 12.26
N VAL A 85 15.31 -2.60 12.59
CA VAL A 85 14.28 -3.39 13.30
C VAL A 85 13.82 -4.56 12.44
N ALA A 86 13.74 -4.36 11.12
CA ALA A 86 13.41 -5.39 10.14
C ALA A 86 14.60 -6.30 9.75
N GLY A 87 15.78 -6.13 10.37
CA GLY A 87 16.99 -6.90 10.04
C GLY A 87 17.58 -6.58 8.66
N LEU A 88 17.24 -5.43 8.09
CA LEU A 88 17.66 -4.99 6.76
C LEU A 88 18.84 -4.01 6.83
N PRO A 89 19.67 -3.96 5.77
CA PRO A 89 20.75 -2.98 5.69
C PRO A 89 20.18 -1.55 5.59
N LEU A 90 20.97 -0.58 6.08
CA LEU A 90 20.69 0.82 5.83
C LEU A 90 20.99 1.16 4.36
N PRO A 91 20.27 2.13 3.77
CA PRO A 91 20.61 2.62 2.43
C PRO A 91 22.01 3.23 2.43
N LYS A 92 22.74 3.02 1.33
CA LYS A 92 24.10 3.57 1.15
C LYS A 92 24.06 5.08 0.86
N THR A 93 23.01 5.55 0.21
CA THR A 93 22.82 6.94 -0.21
C THR A 93 21.41 7.39 0.14
N SER A 94 21.25 8.59 0.72
CA SER A 94 19.94 9.20 1.01
C SER A 94 20.07 10.73 0.94
N PRO A 95 19.25 11.44 0.14
CA PRO A 95 18.19 10.89 -0.73
C PRO A 95 18.77 10.14 -1.94
N LEU A 96 18.10 9.07 -2.35
CA LEU A 96 18.41 8.34 -3.57
C LEU A 96 17.66 8.99 -4.74
N ARG A 97 18.38 9.55 -5.69
CA ARG A 97 17.79 10.12 -6.91
C ARG A 97 17.74 9.03 -7.98
N VAL A 98 16.55 8.51 -8.24
CA VAL A 98 16.27 7.57 -9.32
C VAL A 98 15.23 8.20 -10.21
N ASP A 99 15.45 8.11 -11.51
CA ASP A 99 14.48 8.41 -12.55
C ASP A 99 14.18 7.08 -13.25
N ALA A 100 12.91 6.79 -13.50
CA ALA A 100 12.50 5.57 -14.19
C ALA A 100 13.08 5.51 -15.62
N GLY A 101 13.21 6.65 -16.29
CA GLY A 101 13.50 6.77 -17.71
C GLY A 101 12.32 6.33 -18.59
N PRO A 102 12.32 6.69 -19.89
CA PRO A 102 11.20 6.40 -20.79
C PRO A 102 10.88 4.89 -20.92
N ALA A 103 11.92 4.05 -21.02
CA ALA A 103 11.74 2.62 -21.23
C ALA A 103 10.98 1.91 -20.09
N GLU A 104 11.21 2.30 -18.83
CA GLU A 104 10.50 1.69 -17.70
C GLU A 104 9.07 2.21 -17.57
N ARG A 105 8.84 3.46 -17.99
CA ARG A 105 7.49 4.05 -18.06
C ARG A 105 6.65 3.41 -19.16
N ASP A 106 7.24 3.12 -20.33
CA ASP A 106 6.57 2.42 -21.43
C ASP A 106 6.15 0.99 -21.05
N MET A 107 6.89 0.36 -20.13
CA MET A 107 6.55 -0.97 -19.60
C MET A 107 5.58 -0.93 -18.42
N MET A 108 5.03 0.24 -18.08
CA MET A 108 4.09 0.44 -16.98
C MET A 108 2.76 0.98 -17.53
N PRO A 109 1.97 0.16 -18.27
CA PRO A 109 0.71 0.61 -18.85
C PRO A 109 -0.35 0.89 -17.77
N GLU A 110 -1.22 1.84 -18.07
CA GLU A 110 -2.42 2.13 -17.27
C GLU A 110 -3.52 1.11 -17.59
N ALA A 111 -4.20 0.60 -16.57
CA ALA A 111 -5.38 -0.22 -16.73
C ALA A 111 -6.52 0.58 -17.39
N GLY A 112 -7.19 -0.02 -18.37
CA GLY A 112 -8.16 0.65 -19.23
C GLY A 112 -7.55 1.35 -20.46
N SER A 113 -6.23 1.24 -20.65
CA SER A 113 -5.57 1.66 -21.89
C SER A 113 -5.73 0.61 -23.00
N ASP A 114 -5.28 0.94 -24.22
CA ASP A 114 -5.25 0.01 -25.35
C ASP A 114 -4.31 -1.19 -25.12
N ILE A 115 -3.44 -1.13 -24.10
CA ILE A 115 -2.42 -2.14 -23.79
C ILE A 115 -2.85 -3.08 -22.67
N LEU A 116 -3.56 -2.55 -21.66
CA LEU A 116 -3.92 -3.29 -20.45
C LEU A 116 -5.38 -3.04 -20.10
N ASP A 117 -6.20 -4.08 -20.21
CA ASP A 117 -7.59 -4.01 -19.76
C ASP A 117 -7.72 -4.13 -18.23
N PHE A 118 -8.89 -3.74 -17.72
CA PHE A 118 -9.16 -3.75 -16.28
C PHE A 118 -9.25 -5.16 -15.68
N ASP A 119 -9.76 -6.14 -16.44
CA ASP A 119 -9.98 -7.49 -15.92
C ASP A 119 -8.64 -8.21 -15.71
N ALA A 120 -7.70 -8.05 -16.64
CA ALA A 120 -6.33 -8.54 -16.55
C ALA A 120 -5.57 -7.87 -15.40
N PHE A 121 -5.72 -6.56 -15.22
CA PHE A 121 -5.11 -5.85 -14.10
C PHE A 121 -5.67 -6.33 -12.75
N ASP A 122 -6.99 -6.46 -12.62
CA ASP A 122 -7.64 -6.94 -11.39
C ASP A 122 -7.22 -8.37 -11.05
N LEU A 123 -7.13 -9.24 -12.05
CA LEU A 123 -6.67 -10.62 -11.86
C LEU A 123 -5.22 -10.64 -11.34
N ALA A 124 -4.32 -9.85 -11.96
CA ALA A 124 -2.94 -9.73 -11.53
C ALA A 124 -2.84 -9.13 -10.13
N LEU A 125 -3.62 -8.08 -9.82
CA LEU A 125 -3.67 -7.43 -8.51
C LEU A 125 -4.14 -8.40 -7.43
N GLN A 126 -5.24 -9.12 -7.65
CA GLN A 126 -5.77 -10.06 -6.67
C GLN A 126 -4.80 -11.22 -6.43
N SER A 127 -4.26 -11.82 -7.50
CA SER A 127 -3.23 -12.86 -7.39
C SER A 127 -2.01 -12.38 -6.61
N THR A 128 -1.57 -11.14 -6.86
CA THR A 128 -0.45 -10.52 -6.15
C THR A 128 -0.75 -10.34 -4.67
N LYS A 129 -1.94 -9.84 -4.31
CA LYS A 129 -2.37 -9.68 -2.91
C LYS A 129 -2.41 -11.01 -2.16
N ASP A 130 -2.93 -12.05 -2.80
CA ASP A 130 -3.00 -13.40 -2.22
C ASP A 130 -1.59 -13.97 -1.99
N ALA A 131 -0.69 -13.83 -2.96
CA ALA A 131 0.69 -14.28 -2.84
C ALA A 131 1.50 -13.49 -1.78
N LEU A 132 1.27 -12.18 -1.68
CA LEU A 132 1.85 -11.35 -0.61
C LEU A 132 1.33 -11.78 0.76
N SER A 133 0.04 -12.10 0.88
CA SER A 133 -0.57 -12.59 2.13
C SER A 133 0.05 -13.91 2.61
N LEU A 134 0.51 -14.74 1.67
CA LEU A 134 1.19 -16.01 1.93
C LEU A 134 2.70 -15.90 2.13
N SER A 135 3.28 -14.71 1.98
CA SER A 135 4.72 -14.47 2.15
C SER A 135 5.12 -14.48 3.63
N ASP A 136 6.33 -14.96 3.92
CA ASP A 136 6.82 -15.09 5.30
C ASP A 136 7.05 -13.73 5.98
N SER A 137 7.42 -12.73 5.19
CA SER A 137 7.66 -11.36 5.66
C SER A 137 7.21 -10.34 4.63
N LEU A 138 6.61 -9.27 5.14
CA LEU A 138 6.24 -8.10 4.35
C LEU A 138 7.04 -6.90 4.83
N TYR A 139 7.60 -6.18 3.87
CA TYR A 139 8.35 -4.95 4.07
C TYR A 139 7.57 -3.82 3.41
N CYS A 140 7.22 -2.83 4.22
CA CYS A 140 6.32 -1.77 3.78
C CYS A 140 6.93 -0.38 3.95
N PRO A 141 7.82 0.02 3.02
CA PRO A 141 8.26 1.40 2.90
C PRO A 141 7.07 2.36 2.73
N GLU A 142 7.04 3.42 3.55
CA GLU A 142 6.05 4.49 3.45
C GLU A 142 6.73 5.86 3.47
N GLY A 143 6.23 6.77 2.64
CA GLY A 143 6.73 8.13 2.54
C GLY A 143 5.90 8.97 1.57
N TYR A 144 6.50 10.06 1.07
CA TYR A 144 5.96 10.85 -0.01
C TYR A 144 6.73 10.57 -1.30
N ALA A 145 6.04 10.62 -2.44
CA ALA A 145 6.72 10.64 -3.73
C ALA A 145 7.63 11.89 -3.79
N PRO A 146 8.87 11.77 -4.32
CA PRO A 146 9.86 12.84 -4.25
C PRO A 146 9.37 14.19 -4.77
N GLY A 147 9.62 15.25 -4.01
CA GLY A 147 9.22 16.61 -4.39
C GLY A 147 7.73 16.90 -4.27
N THR A 148 6.94 15.94 -3.78
CA THR A 148 5.48 16.07 -3.63
C THR A 148 5.04 15.87 -2.18
N ARG A 149 3.72 15.91 -1.94
CA ARG A 149 3.09 15.47 -0.68
C ARG A 149 2.18 14.26 -0.87
N THR A 150 2.31 13.58 -2.00
CA THR A 150 1.49 12.41 -2.34
C THR A 150 2.01 11.21 -1.56
N GLY A 151 1.19 10.70 -0.64
CA GLY A 151 1.51 9.54 0.19
C GLY A 151 1.67 8.28 -0.66
N VAL A 152 2.76 7.56 -0.43
CA VAL A 152 3.07 6.28 -1.08
C VAL A 152 3.28 5.21 -0.02
N ARG A 153 2.62 4.07 -0.20
CA ARG A 153 2.88 2.82 0.53
C ARG A 153 3.30 1.78 -0.47
N VAL A 154 4.44 1.15 -0.24
CA VAL A 154 4.83 -0.05 -0.97
C VAL A 154 4.59 -1.25 -0.06
N ILE A 155 4.00 -2.32 -0.57
CA ILE A 155 3.79 -3.59 0.14
C ILE A 155 4.56 -4.65 -0.65
N SER A 156 5.62 -5.20 -0.06
CA SER A 156 6.50 -6.12 -0.76
C SER A 156 7.01 -7.27 0.10
N ASN A 157 7.25 -8.43 -0.51
CA ASN A 157 8.02 -9.51 0.10
C ASN A 157 9.54 -9.38 -0.17
N VAL A 158 10.00 -8.30 -0.80
CA VAL A 158 11.40 -8.05 -1.13
C VAL A 158 12.06 -7.18 -0.06
N GLY A 159 12.84 -7.82 0.80
CA GLY A 159 13.59 -7.14 1.87
C GLY A 159 14.82 -6.39 1.35
N ALA A 160 16.00 -6.97 1.56
CA ALA A 160 17.28 -6.27 1.37
C ALA A 160 17.56 -5.75 -0.05
N GLY A 161 16.91 -6.33 -1.08
CA GLY A 161 17.10 -5.94 -2.48
C GLY A 161 16.25 -4.75 -2.94
N LEU A 162 15.30 -4.26 -2.14
CA LEU A 162 14.37 -3.21 -2.58
C LEU A 162 13.98 -2.24 -1.47
N ALA A 163 13.61 -2.73 -0.28
CA ALA A 163 13.10 -1.89 0.79
C ALA A 163 14.06 -0.76 1.24
N PRO A 164 15.39 -0.97 1.39
CA PRO A 164 16.31 0.10 1.74
C PRO A 164 16.36 1.22 0.69
N ASP A 165 16.33 0.86 -0.59
CA ASP A 165 16.41 1.83 -1.69
C ASP A 165 15.10 2.62 -1.83
N LEU A 166 13.96 1.98 -1.62
CA LEU A 166 12.66 2.68 -1.56
C LEU A 166 12.60 3.68 -0.40
N VAL A 167 13.12 3.32 0.77
CA VAL A 167 13.19 4.25 1.93
C VAL A 167 14.11 5.42 1.64
N ALA A 168 15.16 5.23 0.83
CA ALA A 168 16.05 6.30 0.42
C ALA A 168 15.48 7.17 -0.70
N TYR A 169 14.65 6.59 -1.57
CA TYR A 169 13.97 7.27 -2.66
C TYR A 169 12.83 8.15 -2.15
N LEU A 170 11.93 7.61 -1.31
CA LEU A 170 10.77 8.31 -0.81
C LEU A 170 11.14 9.45 0.14
N ASP A 171 10.46 10.59 -0.01
CA ASP A 171 10.55 11.69 0.93
C ASP A 171 9.92 11.30 2.25
N ARG A 172 10.50 11.77 3.35
CA ARG A 172 10.03 11.39 4.69
C ARG A 172 8.66 12.01 4.98
N ALA A 173 7.65 11.17 5.22
CA ALA A 173 6.36 11.63 5.71
C ALA A 173 6.46 12.24 7.13
N PRO A 174 5.68 13.29 7.45
CA PRO A 174 5.61 13.87 8.79
C PRO A 174 5.14 12.83 9.82
N ARG A 175 5.54 13.03 11.09
CA ARG A 175 5.23 12.10 12.20
C ARG A 175 3.74 11.87 12.46
N LYS A 176 2.87 12.77 11.99
CA LYS A 176 1.42 12.62 12.09
C LYS A 176 0.99 11.72 10.94
N ASP A 177 0.28 10.64 11.22
CA ASP A 177 -0.12 9.67 10.19
C ASP A 177 -0.62 10.41 8.94
N PRO A 178 -0.05 10.12 7.75
CA PRO A 178 -0.42 10.81 6.54
C PRO A 178 -1.94 10.65 6.35
N ARG A 179 -2.62 11.77 6.06
CA ARG A 179 -4.04 11.78 5.72
C ARG A 179 -4.18 11.10 4.36
N GLY A 180 -4.35 9.79 4.39
CA GLY A 180 -4.43 8.95 3.20
C GLY A 180 -3.07 8.57 2.64
N VAL A 181 -3.03 7.39 2.03
CA VAL A 181 -1.92 6.92 1.19
C VAL A 181 -2.52 6.71 -0.20
N PRO A 182 -2.61 7.78 -1.01
CA PRO A 182 -3.30 7.73 -2.29
C PRO A 182 -2.60 6.85 -3.32
N VAL A 183 -1.33 6.48 -3.13
CA VAL A 183 -0.62 5.54 -3.99
C VAL A 183 -0.23 4.29 -3.20
N THR A 184 -0.76 3.13 -3.60
CA THR A 184 -0.37 1.84 -3.02
C THR A 184 0.29 0.96 -4.08
N CYS A 185 1.52 0.53 -3.83
CA CYS A 185 2.29 -0.32 -4.71
C CYS A 185 2.38 -1.75 -4.14
N TYR A 186 1.97 -2.75 -4.91
CA TYR A 186 2.12 -4.17 -4.58
C TYR A 186 3.29 -4.74 -5.37
N VAL A 187 4.36 -5.13 -4.68
CA VAL A 187 5.59 -5.60 -5.31
C VAL A 187 5.91 -7.02 -4.87
N LEU A 188 5.70 -7.98 -5.76
CA LEU A 188 5.87 -9.40 -5.48
C LEU A 188 7.09 -9.95 -6.21
N ARG A 189 8.05 -10.45 -5.42
CA ARG A 189 9.05 -11.38 -5.92
C ARG A 189 8.47 -12.79 -5.97
N GLN A 190 8.39 -13.35 -7.17
CA GLN A 190 8.06 -14.75 -7.36
C GLN A 190 9.27 -15.62 -7.02
N GLN A 191 9.03 -16.72 -6.33
CA GLN A 191 10.06 -17.74 -6.14
C GLN A 191 10.19 -18.55 -7.43
N ARG A 192 11.42 -18.80 -7.88
CA ARG A 192 11.68 -19.74 -8.98
C ARG A 192 11.12 -21.10 -8.59
N THR A 193 10.00 -21.48 -9.17
CA THR A 193 9.59 -22.88 -9.15
C THR A 193 10.48 -23.58 -10.17
N SER A 194 11.44 -24.37 -9.69
CA SER A 194 12.40 -25.12 -10.51
C SER A 194 11.75 -26.25 -11.34
N SER A 195 10.44 -26.17 -11.61
CA SER A 195 9.64 -27.21 -12.24
C SER A 195 9.10 -26.85 -13.63
N SER A 196 9.66 -25.84 -14.32
CA SER A 196 9.37 -25.59 -15.73
C SER A 196 10.21 -26.48 -16.67
N SER A 197 10.22 -27.79 -16.40
CA SER A 197 10.53 -28.77 -17.45
C SER A 197 9.24 -29.07 -18.22
N SER A 198 9.03 -28.31 -19.29
CA SER A 198 8.36 -28.71 -20.53
C SER A 198 7.45 -29.96 -20.47
N SER A 199 6.15 -29.75 -20.33
CA SER A 199 5.15 -30.64 -20.94
C SER A 199 3.85 -29.87 -21.12
N GLY A 200 3.45 -29.73 -22.38
CA GLY A 200 2.45 -28.80 -22.89
C GLY A 200 1.07 -28.83 -22.22
N GLY A 201 0.46 -27.65 -22.16
CA GLY A 201 -0.95 -27.49 -21.82
C GLY A 201 -1.34 -26.14 -21.23
N GLY A 202 -1.09 -25.03 -21.93
CA GLY A 202 -1.98 -23.85 -21.92
C GLY A 202 -2.23 -23.05 -20.63
N GLU A 203 -1.44 -23.20 -19.57
CA GLU A 203 -1.43 -22.22 -18.48
C GLU A 203 -0.23 -21.30 -18.66
N GLU A 204 -0.47 -20.06 -19.07
CA GLU A 204 0.48 -18.96 -19.03
C GLU A 204 0.98 -18.84 -17.58
N GLY A 205 2.13 -19.46 -17.31
CA GLY A 205 2.81 -19.33 -16.03
C GLY A 205 2.97 -17.84 -15.75
N ALA A 206 2.41 -17.38 -14.63
CA ALA A 206 2.31 -15.99 -14.22
C ALA A 206 3.65 -15.27 -14.43
N GLY A 207 3.79 -14.68 -15.61
CA GLY A 207 5.01 -14.03 -16.06
C GLY A 207 5.22 -12.73 -15.32
N GLU A 208 6.35 -12.09 -15.59
CA GLU A 208 6.56 -10.72 -15.15
C GLU A 208 5.35 -9.86 -15.53
N PHE A 209 4.84 -9.09 -14.57
CA PHE A 209 3.69 -8.22 -14.75
C PHE A 209 4.00 -6.86 -14.17
N SER A 210 3.65 -5.81 -14.89
CA SER A 210 3.63 -4.46 -14.35
C SER A 210 2.52 -3.64 -14.97
N GLY A 211 1.83 -2.89 -14.13
CA GLY A 211 0.80 -1.95 -14.55
C GLY A 211 0.36 -1.09 -13.37
N TYR A 212 -0.40 -0.05 -13.66
CA TYR A 212 -1.04 0.78 -12.65
C TYR A 212 -2.48 1.10 -13.02
N ALA A 213 -3.30 1.49 -12.05
CA ALA A 213 -4.66 1.93 -12.25
C ALA A 213 -4.96 3.13 -11.37
N ILE A 214 -5.78 4.05 -11.86
CA ILE A 214 -6.31 5.18 -11.10
C ILE A 214 -7.81 4.98 -10.94
N GLU A 215 -8.27 4.99 -9.70
CA GLU A 215 -9.66 4.71 -9.34
C GLU A 215 -10.23 5.86 -8.52
N GLU A 216 -11.52 6.12 -8.69
CA GLU A 216 -12.27 7.03 -7.84
C GLU A 216 -12.91 6.28 -6.68
N VAL A 217 -12.64 6.74 -5.46
CA VAL A 217 -13.14 6.17 -4.21
C VAL A 217 -13.91 7.24 -3.44
N GLU A 218 -15.04 6.87 -2.84
CA GLU A 218 -15.76 7.76 -1.92
C GLU A 218 -15.11 7.75 -0.54
N GLU A 219 -14.51 8.86 -0.13
CA GLU A 219 -14.06 9.08 1.24
C GLU A 219 -15.13 9.81 2.07
N ARG A 220 -15.25 9.41 3.33
CA ARG A 220 -16.14 10.07 4.29
C ARG A 220 -15.36 11.11 5.09
N MET A 221 -15.78 12.36 5.01
CA MET A 221 -15.18 13.48 5.74
C MET A 221 -15.62 13.49 7.21
N ASP A 222 -14.91 14.29 8.03
CA ASP A 222 -15.18 14.45 9.47
C ASP A 222 -16.60 14.98 9.76
N ASP A 223 -17.19 15.73 8.82
CA ASP A 223 -18.56 16.25 8.89
C ASP A 223 -19.62 15.22 8.45
N GLY A 224 -19.19 14.02 8.06
CA GLY A 224 -20.05 12.93 7.59
C GLY A 224 -20.41 13.00 6.11
N SER A 225 -19.99 14.03 5.38
CA SER A 225 -20.15 14.13 3.92
C SER A 225 -19.28 13.10 3.19
N ARG A 226 -19.63 12.82 1.93
CA ARG A 226 -18.85 11.94 1.05
C ARG A 226 -18.20 12.77 -0.05
N VAL A 227 -16.93 12.52 -0.29
CA VAL A 227 -16.15 13.19 -1.34
C VAL A 227 -15.46 12.11 -2.16
N ALA A 228 -15.67 12.16 -3.48
CA ALA A 228 -14.89 11.35 -4.40
C ALA A 228 -13.44 11.85 -4.41
N VAL A 229 -12.52 10.95 -4.09
CA VAL A 229 -11.07 11.13 -4.15
C VAL A 229 -10.48 10.09 -5.09
N SER A 230 -9.37 10.42 -5.74
CA SER A 230 -8.68 9.46 -6.59
C SER A 230 -7.55 8.79 -5.84
N VAL A 231 -7.42 7.49 -6.06
CA VAL A 231 -6.34 6.66 -5.55
C VAL A 231 -5.70 5.92 -6.72
N ALA A 232 -4.44 5.57 -6.57
CA ALA A 232 -3.68 4.84 -7.55
C ALA A 232 -3.15 3.53 -6.96
N THR A 233 -3.27 2.48 -7.74
CA THR A 233 -2.74 1.16 -7.42
C THR A 233 -1.67 0.80 -8.44
N VAL A 234 -0.49 0.40 -7.97
CA VAL A 234 0.62 -0.07 -8.82
C VAL A 234 0.87 -1.54 -8.50
N VAL A 235 1.08 -2.36 -9.52
CA VAL A 235 1.43 -3.78 -9.38
C VAL A 235 2.74 -4.04 -10.10
N VAL A 236 3.69 -4.69 -9.44
CA VAL A 236 4.95 -5.16 -10.04
C VAL A 236 5.23 -6.57 -9.56
N VAL A 237 5.29 -7.51 -10.50
CA VAL A 237 5.54 -8.94 -10.25
C VAL A 237 6.70 -9.40 -11.11
N GLY A 238 7.64 -10.14 -10.52
CA GLY A 238 8.74 -10.75 -11.27
C GLY A 238 9.72 -11.50 -10.37
N GLU A 239 10.74 -12.14 -10.95
CA GLU A 239 11.79 -12.82 -10.16
C GLU A 239 12.71 -11.83 -9.42
N GLU A 240 12.97 -10.69 -10.04
CA GLU A 240 13.79 -9.60 -9.52
C GLU A 240 13.11 -8.25 -9.81
N PRO A 241 12.05 -7.88 -9.05
CA PRO A 241 11.35 -6.62 -9.26
C PRO A 241 12.32 -5.43 -9.19
N SER A 242 12.36 -4.63 -10.24
CA SER A 242 13.32 -3.53 -10.35
C SER A 242 12.82 -2.28 -9.62
N LEU A 243 13.74 -1.59 -8.93
CA LEU A 243 13.45 -0.30 -8.29
C LEU A 243 12.91 0.72 -9.30
N ARG A 244 13.49 0.76 -10.51
CA ARG A 244 13.09 1.69 -11.56
C ARG A 244 11.66 1.45 -12.04
N ARG A 245 11.21 0.20 -12.14
CA ARG A 245 9.82 -0.14 -12.49
C ARG A 245 8.85 0.34 -11.42
N VAL A 246 9.19 0.14 -10.14
CA VAL A 246 8.35 0.65 -9.02
C VAL A 246 8.31 2.18 -9.04
N VAL A 247 9.45 2.84 -9.27
CA VAL A 247 9.54 4.30 -9.41
C VAL A 247 8.68 4.80 -10.58
N ALA A 248 8.71 4.11 -11.74
CA ALA A 248 7.88 4.45 -12.90
C ALA A 248 6.39 4.45 -12.54
N GLY A 249 5.93 3.40 -11.84
CA GLY A 249 4.55 3.31 -11.38
C GLY A 249 4.17 4.41 -10.39
N ILE A 250 5.07 4.79 -9.48
CA ILE A 250 4.84 5.89 -8.53
C ILE A 250 4.72 7.22 -9.28
N GLU A 251 5.66 7.53 -10.20
CA GLU A 251 5.66 8.77 -10.97
C GLU A 251 4.40 8.91 -11.83
N LEU A 252 4.05 7.87 -12.60
CA LEU A 252 2.85 7.85 -13.44
C LEU A 252 1.57 7.99 -12.61
N SER A 253 1.52 7.33 -11.44
CA SER A 253 0.39 7.47 -10.51
C SER A 253 0.25 8.89 -9.99
N VAL A 254 1.35 9.53 -9.60
CA VAL A 254 1.33 10.93 -9.13
C VAL A 254 0.84 11.87 -10.24
N GLU A 255 1.38 11.72 -11.45
CA GLU A 255 0.99 12.52 -12.61
C GLU A 255 -0.50 12.37 -12.93
N GLY A 256 -1.01 11.13 -12.94
CA GLY A 256 -2.42 10.87 -13.22
C GLY A 256 -3.35 11.35 -12.11
N LEU A 257 -2.96 11.23 -10.83
CA LEU A 257 -3.72 11.79 -9.71
C LEU A 257 -3.81 13.33 -9.78
N GLU A 258 -2.73 14.00 -10.15
CA GLU A 258 -2.72 15.45 -10.34
C GLU A 258 -3.56 15.90 -11.54
N ALA A 259 -3.49 15.16 -12.66
CA ALA A 259 -4.31 15.41 -13.84
C ALA A 259 -5.80 15.28 -13.51
N ASP A 260 -6.18 14.23 -12.79
CA ASP A 260 -7.55 13.99 -12.38
C ASP A 260 -8.06 15.05 -11.36
N ALA A 261 -7.22 15.45 -10.40
CA ALA A 261 -7.56 16.52 -9.47
C ALA A 261 -7.85 17.84 -10.21
N ARG A 262 -7.10 18.14 -11.27
CA ARG A 262 -7.27 19.32 -12.12
C ARG A 262 -8.57 19.26 -12.92
N GLU A 263 -8.84 18.15 -13.61
CA GLU A 263 -10.08 17.96 -14.38
C GLU A 263 -11.32 18.14 -13.49
N ARG A 264 -11.28 17.60 -12.27
CA ARG A 264 -12.37 17.76 -11.29
C ARG A 264 -12.55 19.19 -10.82
N ALA A 265 -11.46 19.92 -10.61
CA ALA A 265 -11.52 21.33 -10.22
C ALA A 265 -12.15 22.17 -11.32
N GLU A 266 -11.78 21.92 -12.58
CA GLU A 266 -12.33 22.58 -13.76
C GLU A 266 -13.83 22.29 -13.93
N LYS A 267 -14.24 21.01 -13.81
CA LYS A 267 -15.66 20.63 -13.88
C LYS A 267 -16.50 21.28 -12.78
N LYS A 268 -15.99 21.32 -11.54
CA LYS A 268 -16.66 22.00 -10.42
C LYS A 268 -16.78 23.51 -10.64
N ALA A 269 -15.77 24.14 -11.24
CA ALA A 269 -15.82 25.57 -11.58
C ALA A 269 -16.88 25.85 -12.65
N ALA A 270 -16.92 25.06 -13.72
CA ALA A 270 -17.93 25.18 -14.78
C ALA A 270 -19.36 24.98 -14.26
N GLU A 271 -19.60 23.95 -13.43
CA GLU A 271 -20.92 23.72 -12.82
C GLU A 271 -21.35 24.82 -11.84
N ALA A 272 -20.40 25.52 -11.21
CA ALA A 272 -20.69 26.65 -10.34
C ALA A 272 -21.05 27.91 -11.14
N GLU A 273 -20.38 28.14 -12.27
CA GLU A 273 -20.71 29.23 -13.20
C GLU A 273 -22.11 29.02 -13.81
N GLU A 274 -22.45 27.81 -14.24
CA GLU A 274 -23.79 27.50 -14.79
C GLU A 274 -24.92 27.70 -13.77
N LYS A 275 -24.67 27.43 -12.47
CA LYS A 275 -25.68 27.62 -11.40
C LYS A 275 -25.88 29.08 -10.98
N THR A 276 -25.00 29.99 -11.41
CA THR A 276 -25.05 31.41 -11.05
C THR A 276 -25.51 32.31 -12.19
N ALA A 277 -25.63 31.77 -13.41
CA ALA A 277 -26.25 32.40 -14.58
C ALA A 277 -27.76 32.15 -14.64
#